data_AF-Q54GX2-F1
#
_entry.id   AF-Q54GX2-F1
#
_cell.length_a   1.000
_cell.length_b   1.000
_cell.length_c   1.000
_cell.angle_alpha   90.00
_cell.angle_beta   90.00
_cell.angle_gamma   90.00
#
_symmetry.space_group_name_H-M   'P 1'
#
loop_
_entity.id
_entity.type
_entity.pdbx_description
1 polymer ?
#
loop_
_entity_poly.entity_id
_entity_poly.type
_entity_poly.pdbx_seq_one_letter_code
_entity_poly.pdbx_strand_id
1 'polypeptide(L)'
;MNKWLGYLLPVLDNFIQSSRGKPDKEWCNKIVDYRSRSGGGILTGWLSVFCVFDNDETIWPKICETDIPYGYTSTPILLTDFDGTKYNSTLYFGHLTQKIEGSKLSPLFDWLIVADLSL
;
A
#
# COMPACT_ATOMS: atom_id res chain seq x y z
N MET A 1 -16.97 -3.20 -11.52
CA MET A 1 -16.61 -4.48 -10.87
C MET A 1 -16.10 -5.55 -11.84
N ASN A 2 -16.78 -5.87 -12.94
CA ASN A 2 -16.34 -6.92 -13.88
C ASN A 2 -14.94 -6.70 -14.48
N LYS A 3 -14.55 -5.44 -14.73
CA LYS A 3 -13.24 -5.10 -15.28
C LYS A 3 -12.09 -5.39 -14.31
N TRP A 4 -12.24 -5.02 -13.05
CA TRP A 4 -11.27 -5.33 -12.01
C TRP A 4 -11.08 -6.84 -11.82
N LEU A 5 -12.19 -7.61 -11.84
CA LEU A 5 -12.11 -9.08 -11.85
C LEU A 5 -11.31 -9.60 -13.04
N GLY A 6 -11.46 -8.98 -14.22
CA GLY A 6 -10.66 -9.29 -15.41
C GLY A 6 -9.16 -9.09 -15.21
N TYR A 7 -8.74 -8.15 -14.35
CA TYR A 7 -7.34 -8.02 -13.95
C TYR A 7 -6.93 -8.97 -12.83
N LEU A 8 -7.80 -9.19 -11.85
CA LEU A 8 -7.51 -9.97 -10.65
C LEU A 8 -7.35 -11.46 -10.96
N LEU A 9 -8.23 -12.04 -11.78
CA LEU A 9 -8.24 -13.48 -12.03
C LEU A 9 -6.90 -13.97 -12.62
N PRO A 10 -6.30 -13.32 -13.64
CA PRO A 10 -4.97 -13.70 -14.12
C PRO A 10 -3.86 -13.66 -13.06
N VAL A 11 -3.94 -12.74 -12.09
CA VAL A 11 -2.99 -12.65 -10.97
C VAL A 11 -3.15 -13.85 -10.05
N LEU A 12 -4.39 -14.18 -9.68
CA LEU A 12 -4.70 -15.33 -8.84
C LEU A 12 -4.32 -16.65 -9.50
N ASP A 13 -4.56 -16.79 -10.81
CA ASP A 13 -4.17 -17.97 -11.58
C ASP A 13 -2.64 -18.18 -11.53
N ASN A 14 -1.87 -17.11 -11.68
CA ASN A 14 -0.40 -17.19 -11.56
C ASN A 14 0.06 -17.56 -10.15
N PHE A 15 -0.62 -17.08 -9.10
CA PHE A 15 -0.35 -17.51 -7.73
C PHE A 15 -0.64 -19.00 -7.53
N ILE A 16 -1.75 -19.50 -8.05
CA ILE A 16 -2.12 -20.93 -7.99
C ILE A 16 -1.11 -21.79 -8.77
N GLN A 17 -0.65 -21.34 -9.94
CA GLN A 17 0.35 -22.09 -10.71
C GLN A 17 1.70 -22.10 -10.00
N SER A 18 2.09 -20.98 -9.39
CA SER A 18 3.29 -20.89 -8.56
C SER A 18 3.21 -21.81 -7.35
N SER A 19 2.07 -21.87 -6.65
CA SER A 19 1.87 -22.78 -5.52
C SER A 19 1.88 -24.27 -5.92
N ARG A 20 1.56 -24.56 -7.19
CA ARG A 20 1.66 -25.91 -7.79
C ARG A 20 3.07 -26.24 -8.33
N GLY A 21 4.07 -25.39 -8.07
CA GLY A 21 5.44 -25.60 -8.52
C GLY A 21 5.67 -25.31 -10.01
N LYS A 22 4.75 -24.58 -10.67
CA LYS A 22 4.88 -24.12 -12.06
C LYS A 22 4.89 -22.58 -12.14
N PRO A 23 5.88 -21.91 -11.53
CA PRO A 23 5.93 -20.45 -11.55
C PRO A 23 6.27 -19.93 -12.95
N ASP A 24 5.50 -18.96 -13.44
CA ASP A 24 5.88 -18.15 -14.61
C ASP A 24 6.84 -17.04 -14.15
N LYS A 25 8.14 -17.29 -14.31
CA LYS A 25 9.19 -16.34 -13.88
C LYS A 25 9.16 -15.03 -14.66
N GLU A 26 8.80 -15.06 -15.95
CA GLU A 26 8.75 -13.86 -16.77
C GLU A 26 7.58 -12.97 -16.35
N TRP A 27 6.43 -13.57 -16.09
CA TRP A 27 5.27 -12.87 -15.53
C TRP A 27 5.56 -12.32 -14.13
N CYS A 28 6.19 -13.11 -13.25
CA CYS A 28 6.57 -12.67 -11.90
C CYS A 28 7.48 -11.44 -11.92
N ASN A 29 8.40 -11.34 -12.89
CA ASN A 29 9.28 -10.18 -13.07
C ASN A 29 8.51 -8.90 -13.47
N LYS A 30 7.23 -8.99 -13.84
CA LYS A 30 6.33 -7.86 -14.13
C LYS A 30 5.51 -7.43 -12.91
N ILE A 31 6.01 -7.69 -11.69
CA ILE A 31 5.36 -7.29 -10.43
C ILE A 31 5.12 -5.79 -10.36
N VAL A 32 6.15 -5.00 -10.65
CA VAL A 32 6.13 -3.53 -10.67
C VAL A 32 6.93 -3.05 -11.89
N ASP A 33 6.30 -2.23 -12.73
CA ASP A 33 6.98 -1.34 -13.69
C ASP A 33 6.66 0.10 -13.28
N TYR A 34 7.62 0.74 -12.61
CA TYR A 34 7.52 2.12 -12.15
C TYR A 34 8.23 3.06 -13.11
N ARG A 35 7.55 4.14 -13.51
CA ARG A 35 8.11 5.19 -14.38
C ARG A 35 7.88 6.57 -13.79
N SER A 36 8.95 7.27 -13.48
CA SER A 36 8.90 8.66 -13.05
C SER A 36 8.47 9.58 -14.21
N ARG A 37 7.60 10.55 -13.93
CA ARG A 37 7.21 11.64 -14.85
C ARG A 37 7.18 12.96 -14.10
N SER A 38 7.26 14.07 -14.83
CA SER A 38 6.99 15.39 -14.27
C SER A 38 5.57 15.42 -13.71
N GLY A 39 5.42 15.69 -12.41
CA GLY A 39 4.13 15.68 -11.70
C GLY A 39 3.77 14.37 -11.00
N GLY A 40 4.60 13.32 -11.06
CA GLY A 40 4.39 12.09 -10.31
C GLY A 40 4.88 10.83 -11.02
N GLY A 41 5.08 9.75 -10.26
CA GLY A 41 5.40 8.43 -10.80
C GLY A 41 4.15 7.66 -11.22
N ILE A 42 4.25 6.89 -12.31
CA ILE A 42 3.22 5.92 -12.69
C ILE A 42 3.70 4.52 -12.31
N LEU A 43 2.90 3.84 -11.50
CA LEU A 43 3.04 2.43 -11.18
C LEU A 43 2.20 1.60 -12.16
N THR A 44 2.85 0.62 -12.79
CA THR A 44 2.20 -0.44 -13.58
C THR A 44 2.75 -1.80 -13.17
N GLY A 45 2.35 -2.87 -13.85
CA GLY A 45 2.62 -4.25 -13.44
C GLY A 45 1.45 -4.86 -12.68
N TRP A 46 1.50 -6.15 -12.38
CA TRP A 46 0.34 -6.82 -11.80
C TRP A 46 0.05 -6.41 -10.35
N LEU A 47 1.01 -5.82 -9.64
CA LEU A 47 0.76 -5.29 -8.29
C LEU A 47 -0.24 -4.12 -8.31
N SER A 48 -0.32 -3.37 -9.42
CA SER A 48 -1.24 -2.24 -9.54
C SER A 48 -2.72 -2.65 -9.44
N VAL A 49 -3.04 -3.92 -9.71
CA VAL A 49 -4.39 -4.51 -9.59
C VAL A 49 -4.97 -4.37 -8.17
N PHE A 50 -4.11 -4.35 -7.14
CA PHE A 50 -4.53 -4.18 -5.75
C PHE A 50 -4.78 -2.72 -5.35
N CYS A 51 -4.45 -1.78 -6.23
CA CYS A 51 -4.62 -0.35 -5.99
C CYS A 51 -5.73 0.27 -6.87
N VAL A 52 -6.49 -0.56 -7.62
CA VAL A 52 -7.58 -0.09 -8.47
C VAL A 52 -8.85 0.09 -7.64
N PHE A 53 -9.08 1.32 -7.18
CA PHE A 53 -10.30 1.69 -6.46
C PHE A 53 -11.31 2.45 -7.34
N ASP A 54 -10.91 2.85 -8.56
CA ASP A 54 -11.77 3.53 -9.54
C ASP A 54 -11.79 2.80 -10.90
N ASN A 55 -12.74 3.16 -11.76
CA ASN A 55 -12.96 2.58 -13.08
C ASN A 55 -11.98 3.18 -14.12
N ASP A 56 -10.72 2.74 -14.12
CA ASP A 56 -9.79 3.10 -15.18
C ASP A 56 -10.13 2.42 -16.52
N GLU A 57 -9.91 3.13 -17.63
CA GLU A 57 -10.21 2.67 -19.00
C GLU A 57 -9.07 1.88 -19.68
N THR A 58 -7.92 1.67 -19.04
CA THR A 58 -6.74 1.03 -19.67
C THR A 58 -6.81 -0.51 -19.77
N ILE A 59 -5.86 -1.15 -20.46
CA ILE A 59 -5.71 -2.62 -20.52
C ILE A 59 -4.94 -3.23 -19.33
N TRP A 60 -4.21 -2.38 -18.61
CA TRP A 60 -3.53 -2.67 -17.35
C TRP A 60 -3.69 -1.44 -16.46
N PRO A 61 -3.95 -1.60 -15.16
CA PRO A 61 -4.13 -0.45 -14.29
C PRO A 61 -2.84 0.37 -14.22
N LYS A 62 -3.00 1.69 -14.40
CA LYS A 62 -1.92 2.67 -14.25
C LYS A 62 -2.26 3.51 -13.04
N ILE A 63 -1.52 3.32 -11.96
CA ILE A 63 -1.79 4.00 -10.70
C ILE A 63 -0.80 5.15 -10.58
N CYS A 64 -1.28 6.36 -10.28
CA CYS A 64 -0.38 7.41 -9.85
C CYS A 64 0.17 7.03 -8.48
N GLU A 65 1.47 7.21 -8.25
CA GLU A 65 2.11 6.95 -6.95
C GLU A 65 1.37 7.65 -5.78
N THR A 66 0.80 8.82 -6.03
CA THR A 66 0.03 9.61 -5.06
C THR A 66 -1.33 9.01 -4.71
N ASP A 67 -1.85 8.10 -5.53
CA ASP A 67 -3.16 7.46 -5.34
C ASP A 67 -3.04 6.11 -4.62
N ILE A 68 -1.82 5.64 -4.34
CA ILE A 68 -1.61 4.43 -3.57
C ILE A 68 -2.06 4.72 -2.12
N PRO A 69 -3.05 3.98 -1.59
CA PRO A 69 -3.47 4.18 -0.22
C PRO A 69 -2.34 3.83 0.74
N TYR A 70 -2.17 4.63 1.78
CA TYR A 70 -1.26 4.30 2.87
C TYR A 70 -1.71 3.02 3.58
N GLY A 71 -0.75 2.20 4.01
CA GLY A 71 -1.02 1.03 4.86
C GLY A 71 -1.46 1.38 6.29
N TYR A 72 -1.72 2.66 6.58
CA TYR A 72 -2.13 3.18 7.87
C TYR A 72 -3.23 4.23 7.71
N THR A 73 -3.97 4.46 8.80
CA THR A 73 -4.91 5.57 8.94
C THR A 73 -4.41 6.54 10.00
N SER A 74 -4.88 7.78 9.95
CA SER A 74 -4.59 8.79 10.96
C SER A 74 -5.85 9.56 11.35
N THR A 75 -5.88 10.01 12.59
CA THR A 75 -6.94 10.90 13.10
C THR A 75 -6.34 11.98 13.98
N PRO A 76 -6.77 13.26 13.84
CA PRO A 76 -6.40 14.29 14.81
C PRO A 76 -7.01 13.94 16.17
N ILE A 77 -6.25 14.16 17.23
CA ILE A 77 -6.65 13.99 18.63
C ILE A 77 -6.12 15.18 19.44
N LEU A 78 -6.77 15.49 20.56
CA LEU A 78 -6.31 16.51 21.50
C LEU A 78 -5.80 15.81 22.75
N LEU A 79 -4.49 15.86 22.99
CA LEU A 79 -3.90 15.37 24.24
C LEU A 79 -4.03 16.44 25.31
N THR A 80 -4.26 16.01 26.55
CA THR A 80 -4.18 16.87 27.74
C THR A 80 -3.17 16.24 28.68
N ASP A 81 -2.12 16.98 29.01
CA ASP A 81 -1.10 16.56 29.97
C ASP A 81 -1.57 16.82 31.41
N PHE A 82 -0.85 16.28 32.40
CA PHE A 82 -1.22 16.32 33.82
C PHE A 82 -1.31 17.74 34.39
N ASP A 83 -0.58 18.69 33.80
CA ASP A 83 -0.62 20.12 34.15
C ASP A 83 -1.82 20.86 33.51
N GLY A 84 -2.61 20.17 32.69
CA GLY A 84 -3.73 20.73 31.93
C GLY A 84 -3.34 21.33 30.58
N THR A 85 -2.07 21.33 30.21
CA THR A 85 -1.59 21.78 28.90
C THR A 85 -2.16 20.87 27.80
N LYS A 86 -2.64 21.48 26.71
CA LYS A 86 -3.31 20.78 25.61
C LYS A 86 -2.42 20.78 24.37
N TYR A 87 -2.30 19.61 23.74
CA TYR A 87 -1.49 19.43 22.54
C TYR A 87 -2.34 18.88 21.39
N ASN A 88 -2.42 19.65 20.30
CA ASN A 88 -2.94 19.12 19.05
C ASN A 88 -2.01 18.00 18.59
N SER A 89 -2.56 16.81 18.40
CA SER A 89 -1.76 15.62 18.12
C SER A 89 -2.44 14.80 17.03
N THR A 90 -1.72 13.86 16.44
CA THR A 90 -2.25 12.91 15.46
C THR A 90 -1.98 11.49 15.93
N LEU A 91 -3.03 10.68 16.04
CA LEU A 91 -2.93 9.23 16.25
C LEU A 91 -2.82 8.55 14.89
N TYR A 92 -1.83 7.70 14.73
CA TYR A 92 -1.63 6.84 13.58
C TYR A 92 -1.85 5.39 13.97
N PHE A 93 -2.48 4.62 13.09
CA PHE A 93 -2.69 3.18 13.27
C PHE A 93 -2.57 2.44 11.94
N GLY A 94 -1.80 1.36 11.90
CA GLY A 94 -1.73 0.47 10.73
C GLY A 94 -0.37 -0.18 10.54
N HIS A 95 -0.02 -0.48 9.30
CA HIS A 95 1.30 -1.02 8.95
C HIS A 95 2.37 0.08 9.06
N LEU A 96 3.06 0.13 10.21
CA LEU A 96 4.08 1.14 10.48
C LEU A 96 5.50 0.61 10.27
N THR A 97 5.74 -0.66 10.58
CA THR A 97 7.07 -1.27 10.54
C THR A 97 7.03 -2.70 10.01
N GLN A 98 8.20 -3.27 9.77
CA GLN A 98 8.36 -4.65 9.32
C GLN A 98 9.37 -5.34 10.23
N LYS A 99 9.04 -6.55 10.69
CA LYS A 99 9.99 -7.43 11.36
C LYS A 99 10.77 -8.20 10.30
N ILE A 100 12.10 -8.16 10.38
CA ILE A 100 12.99 -8.91 9.49
C ILE A 100 13.64 -10.04 10.28
N GLU A 101 13.45 -11.28 9.85
CA GLU A 101 14.08 -12.48 10.42
C GLU A 101 14.68 -13.34 9.29
N GLY A 102 15.99 -13.23 9.07
CA GLY A 102 16.65 -13.90 7.95
C GLY A 102 16.08 -13.41 6.61
N SER A 103 15.50 -14.32 5.82
CA SER A 103 14.79 -14.00 4.56
C SER A 103 13.29 -13.74 4.74
N LYS A 104 12.77 -13.78 5.98
CA LYS A 104 11.36 -13.54 6.27
C LYS A 104 11.13 -12.07 6.60
N LEU A 105 10.14 -11.48 5.93
CA LEU A 105 9.63 -10.15 6.22
C LEU A 105 8.20 -10.28 6.75
N SER A 106 7.95 -9.85 7.97
CA SER A 106 6.61 -9.88 8.58
C SER A 106 6.10 -8.44 8.75
N PRO A 107 4.97 -8.07 8.14
CA PRO A 107 4.34 -6.77 8.41
C PRO A 107 3.97 -6.66 9.91
N LEU A 108 4.28 -5.53 10.54
CA LEU A 108 3.86 -5.23 11.90
C LEU A 108 2.81 -4.11 11.90
N PHE A 109 1.65 -4.44 12.49
CA PHE A 109 0.62 -3.46 12.80
C PHE A 109 0.92 -2.83 14.14
N ASP A 110 0.97 -1.51 14.18
CA ASP A 110 1.24 -0.76 15.40
C ASP A 110 0.53 0.59 15.36
N TRP A 111 0.62 1.33 16.45
CA TRP A 111 0.12 2.69 16.57
C TRP A 111 1.21 3.61 17.11
N LEU A 112 1.13 4.89 16.75
CA LEU A 112 1.96 5.93 17.35
C LEU A 112 1.17 7.23 17.47
N ILE A 113 1.56 8.08 18.40
CA ILE A 113 1.03 9.43 18.53
C ILE A 113 2.15 10.41 18.21
N VAL A 114 1.87 11.34 17.31
CA VAL A 114 2.71 12.52 17.07
C VAL A 114 2.03 13.70 17.76
N ALA A 115 2.65 14.22 18.81
CA ALA A 115 2.19 15.43 19.47
C ALA A 115 2.88 16.66 18.88
N ASP A 116 2.11 17.69 18.54
CA ASP A 116 2.67 19.01 18.24
C ASP A 116 2.99 19.71 19.56
N LEU A 117 4.27 19.97 19.79
CA LEU A 117 4.77 20.66 20.98
C LEU A 117 4.94 22.17 20.75
N SER A 118 4.57 22.69 19.57
CA SER A 118 4.55 24.13 19.35
C SER A 118 3.45 24.76 20.20
N LEU A 119 3.85 25.72 21.04
CA LEU A 119 2.98 26.54 21.88
C LEU A 119 2.41 27.72 21.09
#